data_AF-A0A0J8B4A9-F1
#
_entry.id   AF-A0A0J8B4A9-F1
#
_cell.length_a   1.000
_cell.length_b   1.000
_cell.length_c   1.000
_cell.angle_alpha   90.00
_cell.angle_beta   90.00
_cell.angle_gamma   90.00
#
_symmetry.space_group_name_H-M   'P 1'
#
loop_
_entity.id
_entity.type
_entity.pdbx_description
1 polymer ?
#
loop_
_entity_poly.entity_id
_entity_poly.type
_entity_poly.pdbx_seq_one_letter_code
_entity_poly.pdbx_strand_id
1 'polypeptide(L)'
;MSGLIQPIDVWHSRGVRYHVQFNEFNQPIRKGGHILVRFLGSVAKDGTYCPIGEKNWHHVDAKLKTKIVMKMREHFVILEDEVYNTLALQRVDKCWRHYKHSLKLTFFKPDKLTEEEHYDIVPSGHTRSEWKPLVQYWFSHKGQVLLFFSIYYYNV
;
A
#
# COMPACT_ATOMS: atom_id res chain seq x y z
N MET A 1 8.65 23.42 18.74
CA MET A 1 7.84 22.91 17.61
C MET A 1 8.18 21.44 17.41
N SER A 2 7.35 20.49 17.85
CA SER A 2 7.59 19.06 17.55
C SER A 2 7.27 18.83 16.08
N GLY A 3 8.28 18.48 15.28
CA GLY A 3 8.11 18.15 13.87
C GLY A 3 7.10 17.02 13.65
N LEU A 4 6.58 16.97 12.43
CA LEU A 4 5.67 15.92 11.97
C LEU A 4 6.42 14.58 11.92
N ILE A 5 6.00 13.61 12.73
CA ILE A 5 6.56 12.25 12.71
C ILE A 5 6.26 11.62 11.36
N GLN A 6 7.32 11.28 10.63
CA GLN A 6 7.26 10.63 9.33
C GLN A 6 7.21 9.11 9.48
N PRO A 7 6.70 8.38 8.49
CA PRO A 7 6.72 6.92 8.53
C PRO A 7 8.12 6.34 8.78
N ILE A 8 9.17 6.92 8.19
CA ILE A 8 10.55 6.45 8.34
C ILE A 8 11.03 6.52 9.80
N ASP A 9 10.58 7.51 10.56
CA ASP A 9 10.88 7.63 11.99
C ASP A 9 10.27 6.45 12.77
N VAL A 10 9.07 6.02 12.37
CA VAL A 10 8.38 4.87 12.96
C VAL A 10 9.11 3.57 12.58
N TRP A 11 9.46 3.37 11.30
CA TRP A 11 10.19 2.17 10.83
C TRP A 11 11.47 1.91 11.62
N HIS A 12 12.18 2.96 11.99
CA HIS A 12 13.47 2.88 12.68
C HIS A 12 13.35 3.11 14.19
N SER A 13 12.14 3.32 14.71
CA SER A 13 11.93 3.51 16.14
C SER A 13 12.28 2.23 16.90
N ARG A 14 13.29 2.32 17.77
CA ARG A 14 13.72 1.20 18.62
C ARG A 14 13.14 1.37 20.02
N GLY A 15 12.31 0.43 20.46
CA GLY A 15 11.72 0.43 21.80
C GLY A 15 10.65 1.50 22.04
N VAL A 16 10.37 2.38 21.07
CA VAL A 16 9.30 3.38 21.15
C VAL A 16 8.04 2.81 20.52
N ARG A 17 6.92 2.89 21.24
CA ARG A 17 5.60 2.52 20.75
C ARG A 17 4.64 3.70 20.86
N TYR A 18 3.88 3.95 19.80
CA TYR A 18 2.91 5.05 19.75
C TYR A 18 1.54 4.58 20.25
N HIS A 19 0.99 5.26 21.26
CA HIS A 19 -0.38 5.00 21.69
C HIS A 19 -1.38 5.49 20.65
N VAL A 20 -2.34 4.62 20.30
CA VAL A 20 -3.42 4.93 19.36
C VAL A 20 -4.73 4.96 20.11
N GLN A 21 -5.42 6.09 20.03
CA GLN A 21 -6.80 6.21 20.49
C GLN A 21 -7.75 5.93 19.33
N PHE A 22 -8.85 5.27 19.63
CA PHE A 22 -9.91 4.96 18.68
C PHE A 22 -11.23 5.57 19.16
N ASN A 23 -12.09 5.98 18.23
CA ASN A 23 -13.46 6.39 18.54
C ASN A 23 -14.41 5.16 18.61
N GLU A 24 -15.68 5.39 18.87
CA GLU A 24 -16.73 4.35 18.93
C GLU A 24 -16.91 3.56 17.62
N PHE A 25 -16.43 4.09 16.50
CA PHE A 25 -16.43 3.45 15.18
C PHE A 25 -15.10 2.75 14.85
N ASN A 26 -14.23 2.54 15.85
CA ASN A 26 -12.90 1.96 15.70
C ASN A 26 -11.97 2.74 14.76
N GLN A 27 -12.25 4.02 14.52
CA GLN A 27 -11.38 4.87 13.70
C GLN A 27 -10.27 5.46 14.55
N PRO A 28 -9.01 5.40 14.09
CA PRO A 28 -7.89 5.96 14.82
C PRO A 28 -7.95 7.50 14.80
N ILE A 29 -7.92 8.11 15.97
CA ILE A 29 -8.07 9.56 16.15
C ILE A 29 -6.81 10.21 16.73
N ARG A 30 -6.77 11.55 16.65
CA ARG A 30 -5.69 12.40 17.17
C ARG A 30 -4.32 12.07 16.55
N LYS A 31 -3.25 12.57 17.16
CA LYS A 31 -1.87 12.44 16.67
C LYS A 31 -1.45 10.98 16.46
N GLY A 32 -1.73 10.09 17.43
CA GLY A 32 -1.39 8.67 17.32
C GLY A 32 -2.06 8.00 16.11
N GLY A 33 -3.33 8.32 15.86
CA GLY A 33 -4.04 7.80 14.70
C GLY A 33 -3.50 8.30 13.37
N HIS A 34 -3.13 9.58 13.27
CA HIS A 34 -2.49 10.11 12.06
C HIS A 34 -1.14 9.44 11.77
N ILE A 35 -0.34 9.15 12.81
CA ILE A 35 0.93 8.42 12.67
C ILE A 35 0.67 7.01 12.17
N LEU A 36 -0.28 6.28 12.77
CA LEU A 36 -0.65 4.92 12.35
C LEU A 36 -1.09 4.88 10.88
N VAL A 37 -2.00 5.77 10.48
CA VAL A 37 -2.54 5.81 9.11
C VAL A 37 -1.44 6.05 8.07
N ARG A 38 -0.47 6.91 8.38
CA ARG A 38 0.68 7.16 7.48
C ARG A 38 1.66 6.01 7.46
N PHE A 39 1.93 5.42 8.61
CA PHE A 39 2.77 4.23 8.71
C PHE A 39 2.21 3.08 7.86
N LEU A 40 0.94 2.72 8.04
CA LEU A 40 0.28 1.70 7.22
C LEU A 40 0.29 2.05 5.73
N GLY A 41 0.16 3.33 5.38
CA GLY A 41 0.30 3.80 4.01
C GLY A 41 1.71 3.64 3.44
N SER A 42 2.75 3.64 4.27
CA SER A 42 4.12 3.34 3.85
C SER A 42 4.37 1.83 3.72
N VAL A 43 3.83 1.01 4.64
CA VAL A 43 3.86 -0.46 4.55
C VAL A 43 3.22 -0.93 3.26
N ALA A 44 2.12 -0.30 2.85
CA ALA A 44 1.42 -0.59 1.59
C ALA A 44 2.27 -0.37 0.31
N LYS A 45 3.39 0.35 0.41
CA LYS A 45 4.29 0.66 -0.72
C LYS A 45 5.55 -0.19 -0.71
N ASP A 46 5.79 -0.96 0.35
CA ASP A 46 6.98 -1.80 0.50
C ASP A 46 6.69 -3.20 -0.07
N GLY A 47 7.46 -3.60 -1.09
CA GLY A 47 7.28 -4.90 -1.77
C GLY A 47 7.45 -6.11 -0.84
N THR A 48 8.25 -5.97 0.22
CA THR A 48 8.49 -7.02 1.23
C THR A 48 7.21 -7.42 1.96
N TYR A 49 6.28 -6.48 2.11
CA TYR A 49 4.99 -6.68 2.78
C TYR A 49 3.84 -6.77 1.80
N CYS A 50 3.88 -5.97 0.73
CA CYS A 50 2.78 -5.77 -0.20
C CYS A 50 3.25 -5.92 -1.66
N PRO A 51 3.42 -7.17 -2.14
CA PRO A 51 3.93 -7.42 -3.49
C PRO A 51 3.01 -6.82 -4.54
N ILE A 52 3.55 -5.98 -5.41
CA ILE A 52 2.76 -5.25 -6.41
C ILE A 52 2.34 -6.13 -7.61
N GLY A 53 2.99 -7.27 -7.79
CA GLY A 53 2.64 -8.26 -8.83
C GLY A 53 1.29 -8.94 -8.60
N GLU A 54 0.80 -8.98 -7.35
CA GLU A 54 -0.48 -9.61 -7.02
C GLU A 54 -1.66 -8.81 -7.56
N LYS A 55 -2.57 -9.47 -8.29
CA LYS A 55 -3.69 -8.77 -8.94
C LYS A 55 -4.76 -8.32 -7.95
N ASN A 56 -4.98 -9.09 -6.89
CA ASN A 56 -6.04 -8.88 -5.91
C ASN A 56 -5.46 -9.08 -4.50
N TRP A 57 -5.87 -8.22 -3.55
CA TRP A 57 -5.46 -8.32 -2.15
C TRP A 57 -5.83 -9.66 -1.51
N HIS A 58 -6.92 -10.29 -1.95
CA HIS A 58 -7.30 -11.62 -1.50
C HIS A 58 -6.24 -12.69 -1.84
N HIS A 59 -5.44 -12.50 -2.89
CA HIS A 59 -4.36 -13.42 -3.26
C HIS A 59 -3.03 -13.15 -2.55
N VAL A 60 -2.88 -12.00 -1.88
CA VAL A 60 -1.70 -11.74 -1.04
C VAL A 60 -1.66 -12.75 0.10
N ASP A 61 -0.52 -13.44 0.23
CA ASP A 61 -0.29 -14.51 1.20
C ASP A 61 -0.70 -14.09 2.61
N ALA A 62 -1.43 -14.96 3.30
CA ALA A 62 -1.82 -14.77 4.70
C ALA A 62 -0.61 -14.49 5.61
N LYS A 63 0.56 -15.10 5.35
CA LYS A 63 1.80 -14.85 6.09
C LYS A 63 2.27 -13.40 5.95
N LEU A 64 2.10 -12.77 4.79
CA LEU A 64 2.41 -11.36 4.60
C LEU A 64 1.44 -10.47 5.38
N LYS A 65 0.15 -10.80 5.36
CA LYS A 65 -0.87 -10.11 6.17
C LYS A 65 -0.56 -10.20 7.66
N THR A 66 -0.17 -11.38 8.15
CA THR A 66 0.31 -11.55 9.53
C THR A 66 1.54 -10.69 9.81
N LYS A 67 2.54 -10.66 8.91
CA LYS A 67 3.72 -9.80 9.05
C LYS A 67 3.36 -8.32 9.15
N ILE A 68 2.40 -7.85 8.35
CA ILE A 68 1.90 -6.46 8.41
C ILE A 68 1.31 -6.16 9.79
N VAL A 69 0.46 -7.05 10.31
CA VAL A 69 -0.14 -6.90 11.64
C VAL A 69 0.93 -6.91 12.72
N MET A 70 1.88 -7.84 12.68
CA MET A 70 3.00 -7.88 13.63
C MET A 70 3.81 -6.59 13.58
N LYS A 71 4.11 -6.09 12.38
CA LYS A 71 4.87 -4.85 12.20
C LYS A 71 4.14 -3.63 12.74
N MET A 72 2.81 -3.57 12.59
CA MET A 72 1.99 -2.57 13.26
C MET A 72 2.06 -2.71 14.79
N ARG A 73 1.88 -3.91 15.33
CA ARG A 73 1.87 -4.15 16.79
C ARG A 73 3.24 -3.88 17.44
N GLU A 74 4.33 -4.05 16.71
CA GLU A 74 5.69 -3.69 17.13
C GLU A 74 5.82 -2.20 17.46
N HIS A 75 5.24 -1.32 16.63
CA HIS A 75 5.41 0.13 16.75
C HIS A 75 4.24 0.85 17.42
N PHE A 76 3.11 0.19 17.64
CA PHE A 76 1.89 0.83 18.16
C PHE A 76 1.32 0.07 19.36
N VAL A 77 0.83 0.83 20.34
CA VAL A 77 0.01 0.31 21.43
C VAL A 77 -1.44 0.45 20.99
N ILE A 78 -2.06 -0.69 20.68
CA ILE A 78 -3.43 -0.84 20.18
C ILE A 78 -4.12 -1.88 21.06
N LEU A 79 -5.44 -1.76 21.24
CA LEU A 79 -6.24 -2.70 22.02
C LEU A 79 -6.14 -4.13 21.45
N GLU A 80 -6.13 -5.14 22.33
CA GLU A 80 -6.06 -6.56 21.98
C GLU A 80 -7.44 -7.07 21.52
N ASP A 81 -7.83 -6.64 20.31
CA ASP A 81 -9.03 -7.07 19.59
C ASP A 81 -8.68 -7.23 18.10
N GLU A 82 -9.18 -8.31 17.49
CA GLU A 82 -8.94 -8.66 16.09
C GLU A 82 -9.55 -7.64 15.10
N VAL A 83 -10.57 -6.89 15.52
CA VAL A 83 -11.18 -5.83 14.70
C VAL A 83 -10.13 -4.82 14.21
N TYR A 84 -9.16 -4.46 15.06
CA TYR A 84 -8.11 -3.51 14.69
C TYR A 84 -7.10 -4.08 13.70
N ASN A 85 -6.83 -5.39 13.75
CA ASN A 85 -6.00 -6.06 12.76
C ASN A 85 -6.70 -6.06 11.40
N THR A 86 -8.00 -6.35 11.39
CA THR A 86 -8.85 -6.32 10.19
C THR A 86 -8.88 -4.93 9.57
N LEU A 87 -9.13 -3.89 10.36
CA LEU A 87 -9.17 -2.50 9.90
C LEU A 87 -7.80 -2.02 9.38
N ALA A 88 -6.70 -2.44 10.01
CA ALA A 88 -5.36 -2.13 9.53
C ALA A 88 -5.10 -2.76 8.15
N LEU A 89 -5.46 -4.03 7.96
CA LEU A 89 -5.31 -4.71 6.66
C LEU A 89 -6.20 -4.09 5.57
N GLN A 90 -7.43 -3.69 5.89
CA GLN A 90 -8.29 -2.95 4.96
C GLN A 90 -7.68 -1.60 4.56
N ARG A 91 -7.04 -0.91 5.50
CA ARG A 91 -6.34 0.34 5.21
C ARG A 91 -5.15 0.11 4.28
N VAL A 92 -4.33 -0.91 4.57
CA VAL A 92 -3.17 -1.26 3.76
C VAL A 92 -3.60 -1.66 2.35
N ASP A 93 -4.61 -2.49 2.21
CA ASP A 93 -5.20 -2.87 0.91
C ASP A 93 -5.62 -1.64 0.09
N LYS A 94 -6.37 -0.71 0.68
CA LYS A 94 -6.76 0.54 0.02
C LYS A 94 -5.54 1.34 -0.45
N CYS A 95 -4.55 1.53 0.43
CA CYS A 95 -3.32 2.24 0.10
C CYS A 95 -2.49 1.53 -0.98
N TRP A 96 -2.44 0.19 -0.96
CA TRP A 96 -1.72 -0.63 -1.91
C TRP A 96 -2.34 -0.53 -3.31
N ARG A 97 -3.68 -0.61 -3.42
CA ARG A 97 -4.38 -0.38 -4.70
C ARG A 97 -4.13 1.03 -5.24
N HIS A 98 -4.22 2.05 -4.38
CA HIS A 98 -3.91 3.43 -4.78
C HIS A 98 -2.46 3.58 -5.24
N TYR A 99 -1.53 2.90 -4.57
CA TYR A 99 -0.12 2.92 -4.96
C TYR A 99 0.10 2.26 -6.33
N LYS A 100 -0.48 1.08 -6.56
CA LYS A 100 -0.44 0.42 -7.88
C LYS A 100 -1.05 1.28 -8.99
N HIS A 101 -2.14 1.98 -8.69
CA HIS A 101 -2.72 2.95 -9.61
C HIS A 101 -1.76 4.11 -9.90
N SER A 102 -1.11 4.67 -8.87
CA SER A 102 -0.12 5.73 -9.06
C SER A 102 1.08 5.28 -9.91
N LEU A 103 1.55 4.04 -9.71
CA LEU A 103 2.59 3.45 -10.56
C LEU A 103 2.13 3.38 -12.02
N LYS A 104 0.88 2.99 -12.27
CA LYS A 104 0.34 2.97 -13.64
C LYS A 104 0.35 4.37 -14.27
N LEU A 105 -0.16 5.38 -13.58
CA LEU A 105 -0.18 6.77 -14.08
C LEU A 105 1.23 7.28 -14.43
N THR A 106 2.21 6.94 -13.59
CA THR A 106 3.60 7.38 -13.77
C THR A 106 4.31 6.62 -14.89
N PHE A 107 4.23 5.29 -14.90
CA PHE A 107 5.12 4.45 -15.71
C PHE A 107 4.46 3.83 -16.94
N PHE A 108 3.13 3.69 -16.99
CA PHE A 108 2.46 3.08 -18.14
C PHE A 108 2.29 4.10 -19.27
N LYS A 109 3.14 4.00 -20.30
CA LYS A 109 3.19 4.84 -21.50
C LYS A 109 3.11 3.97 -22.77
N PRO A 110 1.96 3.31 -23.00
CA PRO A 110 1.79 2.36 -24.11
C PRO A 110 1.87 3.00 -25.49
N ASP A 111 1.77 4.33 -25.58
CA ASP A 111 1.97 5.12 -26.79
C ASP A 111 3.45 5.31 -27.17
N LYS A 112 4.37 5.07 -26.22
CA LYS A 112 5.81 5.35 -26.38
C LYS A 112 6.70 4.13 -26.19
N LEU A 113 6.24 3.15 -25.42
CA LEU A 113 7.03 2.01 -24.99
C LEU A 113 6.24 0.72 -25.21
N THR A 114 6.93 -0.29 -25.72
CA THR A 114 6.45 -1.68 -25.82
C THR A 114 6.27 -2.31 -24.44
N GLU A 115 5.59 -3.45 -24.37
CA GLU A 115 5.43 -4.18 -23.11
C GLU A 115 6.78 -4.62 -22.51
N GLU A 116 7.70 -5.08 -23.36
CA GLU A 116 9.04 -5.52 -22.98
C GLU A 116 9.88 -4.36 -22.42
N GLU A 117 9.85 -3.19 -23.04
CA GLU A 117 10.56 -2.00 -22.56
C GLU A 117 10.03 -1.55 -21.19
N HIS A 118 8.73 -1.72 -20.93
CA HIS A 118 8.16 -1.44 -19.62
C HIS A 118 8.73 -2.35 -18.52
N TYR A 119 9.15 -3.57 -18.82
CA TYR A 119 9.72 -4.48 -17.82
C TYR A 119 11.06 -3.99 -17.25
N ASP A 120 11.75 -3.09 -17.96
CA ASP A 120 13.09 -2.64 -17.60
C ASP A 120 13.09 -1.28 -16.87
N ILE A 121 11.98 -0.54 -16.90
CA ILE A 121 11.77 0.70 -16.13
C ILE A 121 11.25 0.43 -14.70
N VAL A 122 11.96 -0.43 -13.96
CA VAL A 122 11.54 -0.85 -12.61
C VAL A 122 11.57 0.34 -11.63
N PRO A 123 10.46 0.67 -10.96
CA PRO A 123 10.43 1.74 -9.97
C PRO A 123 11.37 1.44 -8.79
N SER A 124 11.97 2.48 -8.22
CA SER A 124 12.81 2.35 -7.02
C SER A 124 12.06 1.64 -5.89
N GLY A 125 12.76 0.70 -5.23
CA GLY A 125 12.20 -0.12 -4.15
C GLY A 125 11.46 -1.38 -4.60
N HIS A 126 11.42 -1.70 -5.90
CA HIS A 126 10.80 -2.92 -6.44
C HIS A 126 11.79 -3.77 -7.22
N THR A 127 11.50 -5.07 -7.31
CA THR A 127 12.24 -5.98 -8.17
C THR A 127 11.56 -6.14 -9.54
N ARG A 128 12.33 -6.51 -10.56
CA ARG A 128 11.78 -6.86 -11.88
C ARG A 128 10.76 -8.00 -11.80
N SER A 129 10.98 -8.95 -10.88
CA SER A 129 10.10 -10.10 -10.68
C SER A 129 8.70 -9.72 -10.18
N GLU A 130 8.59 -8.69 -9.33
CA GLU A 130 7.30 -8.17 -8.84
C GLU A 130 6.67 -7.20 -9.83
N TRP A 131 7.50 -6.43 -10.53
CA TRP A 131 7.08 -5.42 -11.49
C TRP A 131 6.47 -6.02 -12.77
N LYS A 132 7.12 -7.04 -13.34
CA LYS A 132 6.70 -7.64 -14.61
C LYS A 132 5.24 -8.13 -14.61
N PRO A 133 4.75 -8.89 -13.61
CA PRO A 133 3.35 -9.30 -13.55
C PRO A 133 2.35 -8.14 -13.51
N LEU A 134 2.74 -7.01 -12.90
CA LEU A 134 1.91 -5.81 -12.88
C LEU A 134 1.82 -5.15 -14.26
N VAL A 135 2.94 -5.03 -14.96
CA VAL A 135 2.98 -4.51 -16.34
C VAL A 135 2.18 -5.41 -17.28
N GLN A 136 2.38 -6.73 -17.22
CA GLN A 136 1.60 -7.71 -17.99
C GLN A 136 0.09 -7.53 -17.78
N TYR A 137 -0.31 -7.29 -16.53
CA TYR A 137 -1.71 -7.00 -16.25
C TYR A 137 -2.20 -5.73 -16.93
N TRP A 138 -1.40 -4.67 -17.00
CA TRP A 138 -1.78 -3.42 -17.67
C TRP A 138 -1.98 -3.60 -19.18
N PHE A 139 -1.16 -4.40 -19.85
CA PHE A 139 -1.30 -4.71 -21.28
C PHE A 139 -2.41 -5.72 -21.57
N SER A 140 -2.82 -6.53 -20.58
CA SER A 140 -3.94 -7.46 -20.76
C SER A 140 -5.26 -6.76 -21.10
N HIS A 141 -6.15 -7.45 -21.81
CA HIS A 141 -7.49 -6.96 -22.15
C HIS A 141 -8.24 -6.41 -20.92
N LYS A 142 -8.19 -7.14 -19.79
CA LYS A 142 -8.82 -6.72 -18.53
C LYS A 142 -8.23 -5.41 -17.98
N GLY A 143 -6.91 -5.23 -18.08
CA GLY A 143 -6.23 -4.01 -17.63
C GLY A 143 -6.54 -2.78 -18.48
N GLN A 144 -6.85 -2.98 -19.77
CA GLN A 144 -7.26 -1.94 -20.71
C GLN A 144 -8.72 -1.53 -20.54
N VAL A 145 -9.64 -2.49 -20.33
CA VAL A 145 -11.07 -2.19 -20.11
C VAL A 145 -11.28 -1.27 -18.89
N LEU A 146 -10.51 -1.47 -17.81
CA LEU A 146 -10.57 -0.60 -16.62
C LEU A 146 -9.99 0.81 -16.83
N LEU A 147 -9.19 1.04 -17.88
CA LEU A 147 -8.72 2.39 -18.23
C LEU A 147 -9.83 3.24 -18.83
N PHE A 148 -10.66 2.65 -19.69
CA PHE A 148 -11.77 3.37 -20.32
C PHE A 148 -12.71 3.96 -19.26
N PHE A 149 -13.11 3.19 -18.25
CA PHE A 149 -13.97 3.74 -17.19
C PHE A 149 -13.31 4.84 -16.34
N SER A 150 -12.01 4.76 -16.08
CA SER A 150 -11.32 5.78 -15.27
C SER A 150 -11.11 7.10 -16.01
N ILE A 151 -10.96 7.10 -17.33
CA ILE A 151 -10.76 8.33 -18.12
C ILE A 151 -12.10 9.06 -18.31
N TYR A 152 -13.20 8.34 -18.51
CA TYR A 152 -14.52 8.95 -18.74
C TYR A 152 -15.19 9.50 -17.48
N TYR A 153 -14.92 8.94 -16.28
CA TYR A 153 -15.58 9.39 -15.04
C TYR A 153 -14.86 10.51 -14.28
N TYR A 154 -13.64 10.89 -14.68
CA TYR A 154 -12.88 11.99 -14.05
C TYR A 154 -12.70 13.22 -14.95
N ASN A 155 -13.40 13.26 -16.11
CA ASN A 155 -13.44 14.41 -17.02
C ASN A 155 -14.87 15.00 -17.18
N VAL A 156 -15.74 14.81 -16.18
CA VAL A 156 -17.06 15.48 -16.07
C VAL A 156 -17.15 16.21 -14.75
#